data_AF-A0A1E4S567-F1
#
_entry.id   AF-A0A1E4S567-F1
#
_cell.length_a   1.000
_cell.length_b   1.000
_cell.length_c   1.000
_cell.angle_alpha   90.00
_cell.angle_beta   90.00
_cell.angle_gamma   90.00
#
_symmetry.space_group_name_H-M   'P 1'
#
loop_
_entity.id
_entity.type
_entity.pdbx_description
1 polymer ?
#
loop_
_entity_poly.entity_id
_entity_poly.type
_entity_poly.pdbx_seq_one_letter_code
_entity_poly.pdbx_strand_id
1 'polypeptide(L)'
;MDEAQKLHEAMLKEPENTFFSEPELRHIAGVESAADLMVIVQVLLNKSLVKLAKQNGELRFQAVDPQEAAKRSNMSADEAMIYSHIEASGREGIWTKTIKARTNLHQHIVLRSLKSLESQRYIKVVKSVKFPTRKIYMLYHLTPSIEVTGGPWFTDGELDSEFVDSLLTIIWRFVTGKTFPKVFQTEMSLSNNPLYAPSYKNYCTVVEILEFISKSQVTSEELIENDIRSLCEVLVYDDKFEKVSLDCYRSTMQSVVDLKEERMENDFSIFDSASFMASEEASEDVVYFDEYQL
;
A
#
# COMPACT_ATOMS: atom_id res chain seq x y z
N MET A 1 20.34 26.37 34.43
CA MET A 1 19.74 26.30 33.06
C MET A 1 20.74 25.78 32.04
N ASP A 2 22.00 26.22 32.12
CA ASP A 2 23.08 25.80 31.21
C ASP A 2 23.46 24.30 31.34
N GLU A 3 23.42 23.76 32.56
CA GLU A 3 23.70 22.32 32.82
C GLU A 3 22.67 21.38 32.21
N ALA A 4 21.39 21.78 32.16
CA ALA A 4 20.33 20.97 31.57
C ALA A 4 20.46 20.90 30.03
N GLN A 5 20.88 21.99 29.39
CA GLN A 5 21.18 22.00 27.95
C GLN A 5 22.45 21.22 27.64
N LYS A 6 23.51 21.36 28.45
CA LYS A 6 24.74 20.56 28.31
C LYS A 6 24.47 19.06 28.48
N LEU A 7 23.62 18.67 29.43
CA LEU A 7 23.22 17.28 29.61
C LEU A 7 22.45 16.77 28.39
N HIS A 8 21.51 17.56 27.87
CA HIS A 8 20.76 17.21 26.66
C HIS A 8 21.66 17.09 25.42
N GLU A 9 22.60 18.01 25.24
CA GLU A 9 23.55 18.02 24.13
C GLU A 9 24.58 16.89 24.23
N ALA A 10 24.94 16.48 25.46
CA ALA A 10 25.76 15.29 25.71
C ALA A 10 25.00 13.99 25.40
N MET A 11 23.70 13.91 25.74
CA MET A 11 22.86 12.76 25.37
C MET A 11 22.63 12.65 23.86
N LEU A 12 22.62 13.79 23.15
CA LEU A 12 22.41 13.84 21.69
C LEU A 12 23.65 13.44 20.88
N LYS A 13 24.83 13.40 21.51
CA LYS A 13 26.09 12.93 20.90
C LYS A 13 26.20 11.41 20.86
N GLU A 14 25.42 10.72 21.68
CA GLU A 14 25.29 9.26 21.64
C GLU A 14 24.17 8.86 20.67
N PRO A 15 24.24 7.65 20.07
CA PRO A 15 23.33 7.27 19.00
C PRO A 15 21.87 7.32 19.41
N GLU A 16 21.00 7.74 18.48
CA GLU A 16 19.55 7.74 18.66
C GLU A 16 19.10 6.38 19.20
N ASN A 17 18.27 6.41 20.27
CA ASN A 17 17.70 5.24 20.95
C ASN A 17 18.56 4.57 22.05
N THR A 18 19.63 5.20 22.53
CA THR A 18 20.28 4.77 23.80
C THR A 18 19.40 5.10 25.01
N PHE A 19 19.24 4.10 25.87
CA PHE A 19 18.52 4.24 27.12
C PHE A 19 19.53 4.49 28.24
N PHE A 20 19.54 5.69 28.80
CA PHE A 20 20.45 6.04 29.88
C PHE A 20 19.90 5.59 31.23
N SER A 21 20.74 4.92 32.00
CA SER A 21 20.46 4.59 33.40
C SER A 21 20.79 5.78 34.32
N GLU A 22 20.16 5.84 35.50
CA GLU A 22 20.48 6.85 36.53
C GLU A 22 21.99 7.02 36.82
N PRO A 23 22.81 5.94 36.94
CA PRO A 23 24.25 6.09 37.16
C PRO A 23 25.01 6.66 35.95
N GLU A 24 24.62 6.34 34.71
CA GLU A 24 25.23 6.94 33.52
C GLU A 24 24.92 8.43 33.43
N LEU A 25 23.70 8.84 33.79
CA LEU A 25 23.33 10.25 33.84
C LEU A 25 24.12 11.03 34.89
N ARG A 26 24.46 10.42 36.03
CA ARG A 26 25.37 11.04 37.01
C ARG A 26 26.76 11.24 36.44
N HIS A 27 27.27 10.25 35.69
CA HIS A 27 28.59 10.32 35.07
C HIS A 27 28.65 11.36 33.95
N ILE A 28 27.60 11.44 33.11
CA ILE A 28 27.51 12.38 31.98
C ILE A 28 27.26 13.81 32.46
N ALA A 29 26.43 14.00 33.51
CA ALA A 29 26.14 15.32 34.07
C ALA A 29 27.28 15.86 34.96
N GLY A 30 28.17 15.00 35.46
CA GLY A 30 29.26 15.39 36.36
C GLY A 30 28.77 15.87 37.74
N VAL A 31 27.62 15.36 38.22
CA VAL A 31 26.97 15.81 39.46
C VAL A 31 27.09 14.76 40.56
N GLU A 32 27.62 15.16 41.72
CA GLU A 32 27.82 14.28 42.89
C GLU A 32 26.52 13.97 43.65
N SER A 33 25.50 14.82 43.56
CA SER A 33 24.22 14.68 44.28
C SER A 33 23.08 14.17 43.38
N ALA A 34 22.45 13.06 43.76
CA ALA A 34 21.27 12.53 43.06
C ALA A 34 20.06 13.48 43.09
N ALA A 35 19.96 14.33 44.12
CA ALA A 35 18.88 15.30 44.25
C ALA A 35 18.96 16.40 43.18
N ASP A 36 20.17 16.90 42.89
CA ASP A 36 20.37 17.94 41.88
C ASP A 36 20.15 17.39 40.47
N LEU A 37 20.54 16.13 40.23
CA LEU A 37 20.21 15.44 38.98
C LEU A 37 18.70 15.32 38.79
N MET A 38 17.93 14.94 39.83
CA MET A 38 16.47 14.87 39.72
C MET A 38 15.83 16.23 39.41
N VAL A 39 16.35 17.33 39.95
CA VAL A 39 15.86 18.69 39.62
C VAL A 39 16.16 19.03 38.15
N ILE A 40 17.37 18.73 37.67
CA ILE A 40 17.75 18.94 36.27
C ILE A 40 16.87 18.09 35.34
N VAL A 41 16.68 16.82 35.66
CA VAL A 41 15.82 15.88 34.93
C VAL A 41 14.36 16.34 34.96
N GLN A 42 13.86 16.88 36.07
CA GLN A 42 12.51 17.44 36.16
C GLN A 42 12.35 18.65 35.24
N VAL A 43 13.37 19.52 35.14
CA VAL A 43 13.36 20.66 34.21
C VAL A 43 13.40 20.17 32.74
N LEU A 44 14.16 19.11 32.45
CA LEU A 44 14.20 18.48 31.12
C LEU A 44 12.87 17.81 30.76
N LEU A 45 12.21 17.17 31.73
CA LEU A 45 10.88 16.58 31.60
C LEU A 45 9.82 17.65 31.35
N ASN A 46 9.87 18.75 32.09
CA ASN A 46 8.95 19.88 31.88
C ASN A 46 9.11 20.51 30.49
N LYS A 47 10.32 20.46 29.91
CA LYS A 47 10.59 20.88 28.53
C LYS A 47 10.36 19.76 27.50
N SER A 48 9.91 18.58 27.93
CA SER A 48 9.70 17.38 27.10
C SER A 48 10.92 16.89 26.31
N LEU A 49 12.13 17.27 26.75
CA LEU A 49 13.42 16.92 26.14
C LEU A 49 13.89 15.50 26.50
N VAL A 50 13.27 14.90 27.51
CA VAL A 50 13.59 13.55 27.99
C VAL A 50 12.29 12.75 28.17
N LYS A 51 12.25 11.53 27.64
CA LYS A 51 11.20 10.53 27.90
C LYS A 51 11.67 9.59 29.01
N LEU A 52 10.79 9.30 29.95
CA LEU A 52 10.95 8.24 30.94
C LEU A 52 10.43 6.93 30.36
N ALA A 53 11.28 5.92 30.22
CA ALA A 53 10.90 4.57 29.82
C ALA A 53 11.29 3.60 30.93
N LYS A 54 10.36 2.73 31.35
CA LYS A 54 10.64 1.67 32.33
C LYS A 54 10.97 0.39 31.56
N GLN A 55 12.24 0.00 31.52
CA GLN A 55 12.69 -1.28 30.99
C GLN A 55 13.27 -2.12 32.12
N ASN A 56 12.85 -3.38 32.22
CA ASN A 56 13.38 -4.36 33.19
C ASN A 56 13.34 -3.92 34.66
N GLY A 57 12.36 -3.10 35.05
CA GLY A 57 12.20 -2.63 36.43
C GLY A 57 13.00 -1.37 36.78
N GLU A 58 13.92 -0.94 35.92
CA GLU A 58 14.73 0.27 36.08
C GLU A 58 14.17 1.43 35.24
N LEU A 59 14.24 2.63 35.82
CA LEU A 59 13.91 3.89 35.14
C LEU A 59 15.05 4.22 34.19
N ARG A 60 14.76 4.20 32.89
CA ARG A 60 15.68 4.65 31.86
C ARG A 60 15.19 5.93 31.21
N PHE A 61 16.13 6.77 30.84
CA PHE A 61 15.87 8.07 30.25
C PHE A 61 16.29 8.03 28.78
N GLN A 62 15.40 8.47 27.91
CA GLN A 62 15.67 8.61 26.49
C GLN A 62 15.67 10.09 26.15
N ALA A 63 16.76 10.56 25.53
CA ALA A 63 16.79 11.89 24.95
C ALA A 63 15.85 11.94 23.74
N VAL A 64 14.99 12.95 23.72
CA VAL A 64 14.08 13.23 22.62
C VAL A 64 14.70 14.35 21.80
N ASP A 65 14.72 14.23 20.48
CA ASP A 65 15.21 15.30 19.62
C ASP A 65 14.62 16.67 20.01
N PRO A 66 15.42 17.75 20.04
CA PRO A 66 14.93 19.09 20.40
C PRO A 66 13.79 19.54 19.47
N GLN A 67 13.77 19.04 18.24
CA GLN A 67 12.67 19.23 17.28
C GLN A 67 11.38 18.51 17.71
N GLU A 68 11.46 17.30 18.24
CA GLU A 68 10.32 16.54 18.76
C GLU A 68 9.85 17.07 20.11
N ALA A 69 10.78 17.50 20.96
CA ALA A 69 10.50 18.14 22.23
C ALA A 69 9.80 19.50 22.04
N ALA A 70 10.26 20.33 21.09
CA ALA A 70 9.58 21.59 20.76
C ALA A 70 8.15 21.38 20.23
N LYS A 71 7.93 20.30 19.46
CA LYS A 71 6.60 19.90 18.99
C LYS A 71 5.71 19.49 20.16
N ARG A 72 6.23 18.69 21.11
CA ARG A 72 5.50 18.25 22.31
C ARG A 72 5.26 19.38 23.32
N SER A 73 6.17 20.36 23.42
CA SER A 73 6.02 21.49 24.36
C SER A 73 4.97 22.52 23.89
N ASN A 74 4.73 22.63 22.59
CA ASN A 74 3.67 23.48 22.04
C ASN A 74 2.27 22.83 22.12
N MET A 75 2.18 21.56 22.51
CA MET A 75 0.92 20.83 22.61
C MET A 75 0.32 20.95 24.01
N SER A 76 -1.02 20.96 24.07
CA SER A 76 -1.73 20.73 25.34
C SER A 76 -1.49 19.29 25.84
N ALA A 77 -1.65 19.05 27.15
CA ALA A 77 -1.50 17.72 27.74
C ALA A 77 -2.40 16.66 27.06
N ASP A 78 -3.63 17.04 26.70
CA ASP A 78 -4.58 16.17 25.98
C ASP A 78 -4.10 15.86 24.55
N GLU A 79 -3.52 16.87 23.87
CA GLU A 79 -2.99 16.73 22.51
C GLU A 79 -1.75 15.83 22.50
N ALA A 80 -0.85 16.00 23.48
CA ALA A 80 0.34 15.17 23.64
C ALA A 80 -0.01 13.69 23.88
N MET A 81 -1.07 13.42 24.65
CA MET A 81 -1.57 12.05 24.85
C MET A 81 -2.13 11.45 23.55
N ILE A 82 -2.95 12.20 22.81
CA ILE A 82 -3.48 11.74 21.51
C ILE A 82 -2.34 11.50 20.52
N TYR A 83 -1.38 12.41 20.45
CA TYR A 83 -0.22 12.30 19.57
C TYR A 83 0.61 11.05 19.86
N SER A 84 0.87 10.74 21.15
CA SER A 84 1.56 9.52 21.58
C SER A 84 0.86 8.24 21.11
N HIS A 85 -0.48 8.20 21.17
CA HIS A 85 -1.24 7.07 20.65
C HIS A 85 -1.22 6.95 19.12
N ILE A 86 -1.15 8.07 18.40
CA ILE A 86 -1.01 8.08 16.93
C ILE A 86 0.41 7.63 16.55
N GLU A 87 1.43 8.10 17.26
CA GLU A 87 2.83 7.68 17.08
C GLU A 87 2.98 6.15 17.29
N ALA A 88 2.36 5.62 18.34
CA ALA A 88 2.34 4.18 18.61
C ALA A 88 1.61 3.35 17.54
N SER A 89 0.72 3.96 16.74
CA SER A 89 0.00 3.26 15.67
C SER A 89 0.78 3.12 14.36
N GLY A 90 1.88 3.87 14.20
CA GLY A 90 2.77 3.73 13.04
C GLY A 90 2.04 3.85 11.71
N ARG A 91 2.34 2.92 10.78
CA ARG A 91 1.95 2.99 9.35
C ARG A 91 0.49 2.65 9.07
N GLU A 92 -0.19 1.97 9.99
CA GLU A 92 -1.61 1.62 9.86
C GLU A 92 -2.52 2.80 10.26
N GLY A 93 -1.98 3.73 11.06
CA GLY A 93 -2.74 4.81 11.65
C GLY A 93 -3.76 4.33 12.69
N ILE A 94 -4.53 5.27 13.22
CA ILE A 94 -5.51 4.99 14.27
C ILE A 94 -6.87 5.63 13.96
N TRP A 95 -7.93 4.86 14.20
CA TRP A 95 -9.31 5.33 14.03
C TRP A 95 -9.77 6.22 15.18
N THR A 96 -10.56 7.25 14.88
CA THR A 96 -11.11 8.20 15.88
C THR A 96 -11.81 7.53 17.06
N LYS A 97 -12.58 6.45 16.83
CA LYS A 97 -13.27 5.75 17.94
C LYS A 97 -12.27 5.00 18.84
N THR A 98 -11.21 4.45 18.26
CA THR A 98 -10.12 3.80 19.00
C THR A 98 -9.34 4.81 19.84
N ILE A 99 -9.07 6.02 19.31
CA ILE A 99 -8.47 7.11 20.09
C ILE A 99 -9.35 7.43 21.30
N LYS A 100 -10.66 7.64 21.10
CA LYS A 100 -11.60 7.93 22.19
C LYS A 100 -11.60 6.84 23.26
N ALA A 101 -11.63 5.57 22.85
CA ALA A 101 -11.65 4.44 23.77
C ALA A 101 -10.35 4.32 24.58
N ARG A 102 -9.21 4.74 24.03
CA ARG A 102 -7.92 4.71 24.73
C ARG A 102 -7.70 5.90 25.65
N THR A 103 -8.10 7.10 25.23
CA THR A 103 -7.87 8.33 26.01
C THR A 103 -8.94 8.56 27.08
N ASN A 104 -10.10 7.90 27.00
CA ASN A 104 -11.26 8.14 27.88
C ASN A 104 -11.69 9.62 27.96
N LEU A 105 -11.34 10.42 26.96
CA LEU A 105 -11.68 11.84 26.87
C LEU A 105 -13.07 12.03 26.25
N HIS A 106 -13.70 13.16 26.58
CA HIS A 106 -14.97 13.54 25.96
C HIS A 106 -14.81 13.75 24.45
N GLN A 107 -15.80 13.35 23.66
CA GLN A 107 -15.77 13.38 22.18
C GLN A 107 -15.38 14.75 21.62
N HIS A 108 -15.91 15.82 22.21
CA HIS A 108 -15.64 17.18 21.77
C HIS A 108 -14.18 17.61 21.98
N ILE A 109 -13.53 17.14 23.05
CA ILE A 109 -12.12 17.43 23.34
C ILE A 109 -11.24 16.73 22.31
N VAL A 110 -11.48 15.44 22.06
CA VAL A 110 -10.73 14.66 21.06
C VAL A 110 -10.84 15.29 19.66
N LEU A 111 -12.03 15.72 19.25
CA LEU A 111 -12.22 16.38 17.94
C LEU A 111 -11.52 17.73 17.85
N ARG A 112 -11.52 18.53 18.94
CA ARG A 112 -10.80 19.80 19.00
C ARG A 112 -9.30 19.58 18.87
N SER A 113 -8.74 18.66 19.64
CA SER A 113 -7.32 18.31 19.63
C SER A 113 -6.87 17.77 18.28
N LEU A 114 -7.65 16.88 17.65
CA LEU A 114 -7.33 16.37 16.31
C LEU A 114 -7.29 17.49 15.26
N LYS A 115 -8.25 18.43 15.28
CA LYS A 115 -8.23 19.60 14.38
C LYS A 115 -7.03 20.51 14.61
N SER A 116 -6.64 20.71 15.87
CA SER A 116 -5.45 21.50 16.23
C SER A 116 -4.16 20.84 15.71
N LEU A 117 -4.01 19.53 15.93
CA LEU A 117 -2.88 18.73 15.44
C LEU A 117 -2.82 18.66 13.90
N GLU A 118 -3.98 18.62 13.24
CA GLU A 118 -4.10 18.66 11.78
C GLU A 118 -3.70 20.05 11.24
N SER A 119 -4.16 21.14 11.87
CA SER A 119 -3.79 22.51 11.50
C SER A 119 -2.28 22.78 11.62
N GLN A 120 -1.62 22.13 12.58
CA GLN A 120 -0.18 22.23 12.77
C GLN A 120 0.63 21.28 11.85
N ARG A 121 -0.04 20.50 11.00
CA ARG A 121 0.54 19.49 10.09
C ARG A 121 1.37 18.41 10.81
N TYR A 122 1.02 18.08 12.05
CA TYR A 122 1.65 16.95 12.75
C TYR A 122 1.02 15.62 12.38
N ILE A 123 -0.29 15.65 12.13
CA ILE A 123 -1.08 14.49 11.70
C ILE A 123 -1.74 14.80 10.36
N LYS A 124 -2.04 13.74 9.61
CA LYS A 124 -2.86 13.79 8.40
C LYS A 124 -3.97 12.76 8.49
N VAL A 125 -5.09 13.07 7.83
CA VAL A 125 -6.20 12.13 7.66
C VAL A 125 -5.89 11.27 6.43
N VAL A 126 -6.00 9.96 6.60
CA VAL A 126 -5.91 8.99 5.50
C VAL A 126 -7.22 8.23 5.39
N LYS A 127 -7.71 8.11 4.15
CA LYS A 127 -8.85 7.26 3.81
C LYS A 127 -8.37 5.82 3.73
N SER A 128 -9.13 4.90 4.31
CA SER A 128 -8.87 3.46 4.17
C SER A 128 -9.74 2.89 3.07
N VAL A 129 -9.14 2.09 2.19
CA VAL A 129 -9.86 1.33 1.15
C VAL A 129 -10.81 0.30 1.77
N LYS A 130 -10.37 -0.45 2.79
CA LYS A 130 -11.20 -1.47 3.47
C LYS A 130 -12.40 -0.85 4.21
N PHE A 131 -12.24 0.36 4.72
CA PHE A 131 -13.26 1.02 5.56
C PHE A 131 -13.39 2.52 5.21
N PRO A 132 -14.04 2.88 4.09
CA PRO A 132 -14.05 4.25 3.58
C PRO A 132 -14.74 5.25 4.53
N THR A 133 -15.67 4.79 5.37
CA THR A 133 -16.38 5.62 6.34
C THR A 133 -15.56 5.95 7.60
N ARG A 134 -14.40 5.29 7.79
CA ARG A 134 -13.56 5.47 8.99
C ARG A 134 -12.51 6.54 8.74
N LYS A 135 -12.50 7.58 9.58
CA LYS A 135 -11.42 8.57 9.62
C LYS A 135 -10.23 8.01 10.38
N ILE A 136 -9.16 7.68 9.65
CA ILE A 136 -7.90 7.21 10.22
C ILE A 136 -6.92 8.38 10.23
N TYR A 137 -6.26 8.58 11.37
CA TYR A 137 -5.22 9.58 11.53
C TYR A 137 -3.87 8.90 11.59
N MET A 138 -2.88 9.51 10.94
CA MET A 138 -1.49 9.06 10.99
C MET A 138 -0.54 10.25 11.05
N LEU A 139 0.73 9.99 11.37
CA LEU A 139 1.77 11.02 11.37
C LEU A 139 2.00 11.57 9.96
N TYR A 140 2.30 12.87 9.87
CA TYR A 140 2.44 13.56 8.58
C TYR A 140 3.57 12.99 7.71
N HIS A 141 4.73 12.77 8.32
CA HIS A 141 5.94 12.29 7.66
C HIS A 141 5.89 10.81 7.26
N LEU A 142 4.92 10.05 7.78
CA LEU A 142 4.84 8.63 7.56
C LEU A 142 4.02 8.32 6.32
N THR A 143 4.44 7.35 5.50
CA THR A 143 3.66 6.84 4.38
C THR A 143 2.73 5.72 4.86
N PRO A 144 1.45 5.72 4.44
CA PRO A 144 0.51 4.67 4.81
C PRO A 144 0.97 3.32 4.24
N SER A 145 0.62 2.22 4.91
CA SER A 145 0.87 0.89 4.36
C SER A 145 -0.05 0.58 3.18
N ILE A 146 0.41 -0.33 2.30
CA ILE A 146 -0.37 -0.87 1.17
C ILE A 146 -1.71 -1.43 1.63
N GLU A 147 -1.81 -1.98 2.84
CA GLU A 147 -3.07 -2.50 3.36
C GLU A 147 -4.14 -1.43 3.63
N VAL A 148 -3.71 -0.20 3.92
CA VAL A 148 -4.62 0.93 4.17
C VAL A 148 -4.96 1.63 2.86
N THR A 149 -3.96 1.85 2.01
CA THR A 149 -4.07 2.57 0.73
C THR A 149 -4.58 1.71 -0.42
N GLY A 150 -4.49 0.38 -0.33
CA GLY A 150 -4.89 -0.56 -1.39
C GLY A 150 -3.85 -0.78 -2.48
N GLY A 151 -2.66 -0.17 -2.37
CA GLY A 151 -1.61 -0.23 -3.39
C GLY A 151 -1.82 0.78 -4.53
N PRO A 152 -1.10 0.63 -5.65
CA PRO A 152 -1.09 1.58 -6.76
C PRO A 152 -2.35 1.52 -7.66
N TRP A 153 -3.34 0.72 -7.28
CA TRP A 153 -4.60 0.56 -8.03
C TRP A 153 -5.69 1.50 -7.54
N PHE A 154 -5.43 2.29 -6.49
CA PHE A 154 -6.42 3.11 -5.81
C PHE A 154 -6.04 4.59 -5.83
N THR A 155 -6.91 5.40 -6.42
CA THR A 155 -6.80 6.85 -6.38
C THR A 155 -7.87 7.41 -5.44
N ASP A 156 -7.44 8.16 -4.41
CA ASP A 156 -8.30 8.80 -3.40
C ASP A 156 -9.34 7.88 -2.70
N GLY A 157 -9.05 6.58 -2.63
CA GLY A 157 -9.87 5.56 -1.97
C GLY A 157 -10.86 4.83 -2.88
N GLU A 158 -10.83 5.10 -4.18
CA GLU A 158 -11.58 4.37 -5.22
C GLU A 158 -10.61 3.60 -6.11
N LEU A 159 -11.04 2.42 -6.57
CA LEU A 159 -10.26 1.61 -7.50
C LEU A 159 -10.32 2.25 -8.88
N ASP A 160 -9.17 2.56 -9.46
CA ASP A 160 -9.08 3.12 -10.80
C ASP A 160 -9.12 1.97 -11.83
N SER A 161 -10.34 1.54 -12.16
CA SER A 161 -10.55 0.43 -13.09
C SER A 161 -10.08 0.76 -14.50
N GLU A 162 -10.24 2.02 -14.93
CA GLU A 162 -9.79 2.46 -16.26
C GLU A 162 -8.26 2.37 -16.37
N PHE A 163 -7.53 2.78 -15.32
CA PHE A 163 -6.10 2.63 -15.26
C PHE A 163 -5.68 1.15 -15.31
N VAL A 164 -6.29 0.31 -14.47
CA VAL A 164 -6.01 -1.14 -14.45
C VAL A 164 -6.28 -1.78 -15.81
N ASP A 165 -7.42 -1.51 -16.42
CA ASP A 165 -7.82 -2.07 -17.73
C ASP A 165 -6.90 -1.60 -18.85
N SER A 166 -6.49 -0.32 -18.83
CA SER A 166 -5.53 0.22 -19.79
C SER A 166 -4.17 -0.48 -19.68
N LEU A 167 -3.70 -0.73 -18.46
CA LEU A 167 -2.42 -1.38 -18.21
C LEU A 167 -2.48 -2.88 -18.56
N LEU A 168 -3.58 -3.56 -18.24
CA LEU A 168 -3.86 -4.94 -18.67
C LEU A 168 -3.81 -5.06 -20.20
N THR A 169 -4.45 -4.12 -20.91
CA THR A 169 -4.46 -4.10 -22.38
C THR A 169 -3.05 -3.90 -22.96
N ILE A 170 -2.25 -3.01 -22.35
CA ILE A 170 -0.87 -2.74 -22.80
C ILE A 170 0.03 -3.96 -22.56
N ILE A 171 -0.05 -4.58 -21.37
CA ILE A 171 0.69 -5.80 -21.04
C ILE A 171 0.31 -6.92 -21.99
N TRP A 172 -0.99 -7.15 -22.18
CA TRP A 172 -1.49 -8.15 -23.12
C TRP A 172 -0.99 -7.91 -24.54
N ARG A 173 -1.04 -6.67 -25.03
CA ARG A 173 -0.55 -6.31 -26.37
C ARG A 173 0.94 -6.59 -26.54
N PHE A 174 1.75 -6.30 -25.51
CA PHE A 174 3.19 -6.55 -25.52
C PHE A 174 3.52 -8.05 -25.55
N VAL A 175 2.89 -8.84 -24.67
CA VAL A 175 3.12 -10.30 -24.58
C VAL A 175 2.62 -11.01 -25.84
N THR A 176 1.45 -10.61 -26.36
CA THR A 176 0.89 -11.17 -27.61
C THR A 176 1.78 -10.86 -28.80
N GLY A 177 2.34 -9.64 -28.90
CA GLY A 177 3.27 -9.28 -29.97
C GLY A 177 4.59 -10.08 -29.95
N LYS A 178 5.03 -10.53 -28.78
CA LYS A 178 6.19 -11.44 -28.64
C LYS A 178 5.84 -12.89 -28.95
N THR A 179 4.70 -13.36 -28.44
CA THR A 179 4.27 -14.76 -28.58
C THR A 179 3.92 -15.07 -30.03
N PHE A 180 3.16 -14.19 -30.69
CA PHE A 180 2.69 -14.38 -32.05
C PHE A 180 3.18 -13.22 -32.94
N PRO A 181 4.13 -13.48 -33.84
CA PRO A 181 4.63 -12.44 -34.72
C PRO A 181 3.53 -11.99 -35.68
N LYS A 182 3.42 -10.69 -35.93
CA LYS A 182 2.50 -10.10 -36.93
C LYS A 182 0.99 -10.21 -36.63
N VAL A 183 0.56 -10.56 -35.40
CA VAL A 183 -0.89 -10.58 -35.05
C VAL A 183 -1.60 -9.26 -35.32
N PHE A 184 -0.93 -8.13 -35.05
CA PHE A 184 -1.49 -6.79 -35.24
C PHE A 184 -1.40 -6.26 -36.67
N GLN A 185 -0.93 -7.06 -37.65
CA GLN A 185 -0.92 -6.66 -39.05
C GLN A 185 -2.28 -6.96 -39.68
N THR A 186 -2.89 -5.94 -40.28
CA THR A 186 -4.29 -5.90 -40.76
C THR A 186 -4.65 -6.95 -41.82
N GLU A 187 -3.68 -7.57 -42.51
CA GLU A 187 -3.93 -8.35 -43.73
C GLU A 187 -3.74 -9.87 -43.60
N MET A 188 -3.56 -10.42 -42.41
CA MET A 188 -3.26 -11.85 -42.26
C MET A 188 -4.35 -12.59 -41.45
N SER A 189 -5.04 -13.55 -42.07
CA SER A 189 -5.95 -14.49 -41.38
C SER A 189 -5.20 -15.30 -40.32
N LEU A 190 -5.89 -15.67 -39.23
CA LEU A 190 -5.35 -16.50 -38.14
C LEU A 190 -4.71 -17.81 -38.63
N SER A 191 -5.21 -18.36 -39.74
CA SER A 191 -4.73 -19.58 -40.39
C SER A 191 -3.30 -19.50 -40.95
N ASN A 192 -2.80 -18.31 -41.26
CA ASN A 192 -1.47 -18.10 -41.85
C ASN A 192 -0.43 -17.57 -40.86
N ASN A 193 -0.71 -17.63 -39.55
CA ASN A 193 0.22 -17.15 -38.55
C ASN A 193 1.39 -18.14 -38.37
N PRO A 194 2.64 -17.75 -38.66
CA PRO A 194 3.76 -18.66 -38.51
C PRO A 194 3.99 -18.97 -37.02
N LEU A 195 3.64 -20.20 -36.63
CA LEU A 195 3.97 -20.73 -35.31
C LEU A 195 5.47 -21.03 -35.24
N TYR A 196 6.10 -20.71 -34.11
CA TYR A 196 7.48 -21.09 -33.88
C TYR A 196 7.61 -22.59 -33.59
N ALA A 197 8.80 -23.15 -33.87
CA ALA A 197 9.11 -24.51 -33.46
C ALA A 197 9.00 -24.68 -31.93
N PRO A 198 8.60 -25.86 -31.41
CA PRO A 198 8.43 -26.09 -29.96
C PRO A 198 9.66 -25.77 -29.09
N SER A 199 10.86 -25.71 -29.67
CA SER A 199 12.10 -25.36 -28.98
C SER A 199 12.33 -23.85 -28.81
N TYR A 200 11.51 -23.00 -29.45
CA TYR A 200 11.64 -21.56 -29.39
C TYR A 200 10.94 -21.00 -28.15
N LYS A 201 11.71 -20.35 -27.27
CA LYS A 201 11.22 -19.78 -26.01
C LYS A 201 10.89 -18.31 -26.20
N ASN A 202 9.70 -18.02 -26.73
CA ASN A 202 9.16 -16.66 -26.90
C ASN A 202 8.36 -16.17 -25.69
N TYR A 203 8.67 -16.67 -24.49
CA TYR A 203 7.96 -16.30 -23.27
C TYR A 203 8.38 -14.92 -22.80
N CYS A 204 7.44 -14.20 -22.21
CA CYS A 204 7.73 -12.91 -21.58
C CYS A 204 7.90 -13.10 -20.08
N THR A 205 9.00 -12.59 -19.53
CA THR A 205 9.23 -12.59 -18.08
C THR A 205 8.61 -11.35 -17.42
N VAL A 206 8.25 -11.45 -16.14
CA VAL A 206 7.73 -10.29 -15.36
C VAL A 206 8.72 -9.11 -15.40
N VAL A 207 10.02 -9.39 -15.34
CA VAL A 207 11.08 -8.37 -15.39
C VAL A 207 11.08 -7.62 -16.72
N GLU A 208 10.93 -8.34 -17.85
CA GLU A 208 10.84 -7.71 -19.17
C GLU A 208 9.57 -6.86 -19.34
N ILE A 209 8.46 -7.29 -18.73
CA ILE A 209 7.20 -6.51 -18.73
C ILE A 209 7.39 -5.24 -17.92
N LEU A 210 8.01 -5.33 -16.74
CA LEU A 210 8.29 -4.16 -15.90
C LEU A 210 9.20 -3.16 -16.61
N GLU A 211 10.30 -3.63 -17.22
CA GLU A 211 11.22 -2.78 -17.98
C GLU A 211 10.51 -2.08 -19.15
N PHE A 212 9.62 -2.80 -19.85
CA PHE A 212 8.81 -2.22 -20.92
C PHE A 212 7.88 -1.12 -20.40
N ILE A 213 7.19 -1.36 -19.28
CA ILE A 213 6.29 -0.36 -18.66
C ILE A 213 7.10 0.87 -18.24
N SER A 214 8.22 0.69 -17.54
CA SER A 214 9.10 1.79 -17.12
C SER A 214 9.63 2.59 -18.31
N LYS A 215 9.98 1.94 -19.42
CA LYS A 215 10.46 2.61 -20.63
C LYS A 215 9.36 3.37 -21.36
N SER A 216 8.15 2.85 -21.34
CA SER A 216 6.99 3.46 -22.01
C SER A 216 6.43 4.67 -21.25
N GLN A 217 6.81 4.88 -19.98
CA GLN A 217 6.32 5.96 -19.10
C GLN A 217 4.79 6.09 -19.12
N VAL A 218 4.09 4.96 -19.17
CA VAL A 218 2.62 4.93 -19.22
C VAL A 218 2.02 5.26 -17.85
N THR A 219 2.74 5.00 -16.76
CA THR A 219 2.21 5.08 -15.40
C THR A 219 2.91 6.17 -14.58
N SER A 220 2.11 6.98 -13.87
CA SER A 220 2.61 8.01 -12.94
C SER A 220 3.09 7.43 -11.61
N GLU A 221 2.71 6.19 -11.31
CA GLU A 221 2.95 5.52 -10.03
C GLU A 221 4.15 4.56 -10.10
N GLU A 222 4.83 4.39 -8.97
CA GLU A 222 5.96 3.46 -8.81
C GLU A 222 5.44 2.01 -8.72
N LEU A 223 5.56 1.28 -9.82
CA LEU A 223 5.16 -0.14 -9.89
C LEU A 223 6.30 -1.06 -9.47
N ILE A 224 5.95 -2.12 -8.74
CA ILE A 224 6.87 -3.17 -8.29
C ILE A 224 6.60 -4.47 -9.06
N GLU A 225 7.58 -5.37 -9.15
CA GLU A 225 7.43 -6.69 -9.79
C GLU A 225 6.20 -7.48 -9.29
N ASN A 226 5.87 -7.36 -7.99
CA ASN A 226 4.71 -8.04 -7.41
C ASN A 226 3.38 -7.51 -7.97
N ASP A 227 3.31 -6.22 -8.28
CA ASP A 227 2.12 -5.60 -8.87
C ASP A 227 1.90 -6.13 -10.28
N ILE A 228 2.97 -6.21 -11.08
CA ILE A 228 2.91 -6.78 -12.44
C ILE A 228 2.56 -8.27 -12.41
N ARG A 229 3.08 -9.04 -11.45
CA ARG A 229 2.70 -10.44 -11.26
C ARG A 229 1.20 -10.58 -11.02
N SER A 230 0.64 -9.75 -10.13
CA SER A 230 -0.80 -9.77 -9.84
C SER A 230 -1.66 -9.45 -11.08
N LEU A 231 -1.26 -8.49 -11.91
CA LEU A 231 -1.93 -8.21 -13.18
C LEU A 231 -1.83 -9.36 -14.17
N CYS A 232 -0.67 -10.01 -14.27
CA CYS A 232 -0.50 -11.17 -15.15
C CYS A 232 -1.36 -12.35 -14.67
N GLU A 233 -1.56 -12.51 -13.36
CA GLU A 233 -2.48 -13.51 -12.81
C GLU A 233 -3.94 -13.23 -13.17
N VAL A 234 -4.38 -11.97 -13.13
CA VAL A 234 -5.72 -11.58 -13.61
C VAL A 234 -5.89 -11.98 -15.09
N LEU A 235 -4.90 -11.71 -15.94
CA LEU A 235 -4.94 -12.12 -17.36
C LEU A 235 -4.93 -13.64 -17.55
N VAL A 236 -4.38 -14.41 -16.62
CA VAL A 236 -4.46 -15.88 -16.63
C VAL A 236 -5.86 -16.34 -16.24
N TYR A 237 -6.50 -15.69 -15.26
CA TYR A 237 -7.88 -16.00 -14.87
C TYR A 237 -8.89 -15.63 -15.97
N ASP A 238 -8.61 -14.59 -16.74
CA ASP A 238 -9.40 -14.20 -17.92
C ASP A 238 -9.13 -15.09 -19.16
N ASP A 239 -8.36 -16.18 -19.00
CA ASP A 239 -7.93 -17.10 -20.07
C ASP A 239 -7.19 -16.41 -21.24
N LYS A 240 -6.67 -15.20 -21.01
CA LYS A 240 -5.89 -14.46 -22.01
C LYS A 240 -4.43 -14.89 -22.03
N PHE A 241 -3.90 -15.27 -20.87
CA PHE A 241 -2.53 -15.74 -20.68
C PHE A 241 -2.47 -17.18 -20.18
N GLU A 242 -1.41 -17.88 -20.55
CA GLU A 242 -1.05 -19.17 -20.02
C GLU A 242 0.31 -19.09 -19.33
N LYS A 243 0.40 -19.67 -18.13
CA LYS A 243 1.62 -19.74 -17.34
C LYS A 243 2.44 -20.95 -17.77
N VAL A 244 3.61 -20.71 -18.37
CA VAL A 244 4.50 -21.77 -18.85
C VAL A 244 5.49 -22.20 -17.77
N SER A 245 6.03 -21.24 -17.02
CA SER A 245 6.93 -21.49 -15.89
C SER A 245 6.77 -20.42 -14.81
N LEU A 246 7.60 -20.46 -13.77
CA LEU A 246 7.60 -19.43 -12.73
C LEU A 246 7.97 -18.08 -13.37
N ASP A 247 7.10 -17.07 -13.22
CA ASP A 247 7.22 -15.72 -13.79
C ASP A 247 7.36 -15.61 -15.32
N CYS A 248 6.96 -16.64 -16.08
CA CYS A 248 6.95 -16.62 -17.54
C CYS A 248 5.53 -16.84 -18.09
N TYR A 249 5.10 -15.94 -18.97
CA TYR A 249 3.77 -15.92 -19.55
C TYR A 249 3.82 -15.99 -21.08
N ARG A 250 2.81 -16.65 -21.66
CA ARG A 250 2.50 -16.60 -23.09
C ARG A 250 1.03 -16.26 -23.29
N SER A 251 0.68 -15.66 -24.42
CA SER A 251 -0.73 -15.41 -24.75
C SER A 251 -1.40 -16.69 -25.25
N THR A 252 -2.68 -16.90 -24.91
CA THR A 252 -3.50 -17.99 -25.44
C THR A 252 -3.97 -17.68 -26.86
N MET A 253 -4.28 -18.71 -27.64
CA MET A 253 -4.84 -18.52 -28.99
C MET A 253 -6.24 -17.94 -28.95
N GLN A 254 -7.04 -18.29 -27.95
CA GLN A 254 -8.38 -17.74 -27.75
C GLN A 254 -8.36 -16.21 -27.65
N SER A 255 -7.40 -15.66 -26.89
CA SER A 255 -7.26 -14.20 -26.77
C SER A 255 -7.00 -13.48 -28.10
N VAL A 256 -6.34 -14.16 -29.04
CA VAL A 256 -6.01 -13.61 -30.36
C VAL A 256 -7.20 -13.74 -31.32
N VAL A 257 -8.00 -14.80 -31.18
CA VAL A 257 -9.27 -14.99 -31.90
C VAL A 257 -10.25 -13.89 -31.50
N ASP A 258 -10.41 -13.65 -30.19
CA ASP A 258 -11.30 -12.63 -29.64
C ASP A 258 -10.94 -11.21 -30.15
N LEU A 259 -9.64 -10.89 -30.29
CA LEU A 259 -9.20 -9.60 -30.83
C LEU A 259 -9.63 -9.38 -32.28
N LYS A 260 -9.54 -10.43 -33.10
CA LYS A 260 -9.77 -10.31 -34.55
C LYS A 260 -11.23 -10.46 -34.94
N GLU A 261 -12.11 -10.80 -34.00
CA GLU A 261 -13.50 -11.16 -34.26
C GLU A 261 -13.62 -12.22 -35.38
N GLU A 262 -12.56 -13.02 -35.59
CA GLU A 262 -12.51 -14.02 -36.64
C GLU A 262 -13.28 -15.26 -36.15
N ARG A 263 -14.42 -15.54 -36.79
CA ARG A 263 -15.23 -16.74 -36.55
C ARG A 263 -14.39 -17.99 -36.77
N MET A 264 -14.06 -18.71 -35.71
CA MET A 264 -13.64 -20.10 -35.83
C MET A 264 -14.89 -20.97 -35.67
N GLU A 265 -15.32 -21.63 -36.74
CA GLU A 265 -16.35 -22.67 -36.70
C GLU A 265 -15.83 -23.87 -35.90
N ASN A 266 -15.86 -23.83 -34.57
CA ASN A 266 -15.63 -24.98 -33.69
C ASN A 266 -16.26 -24.74 -32.31
N ASP A 267 -16.73 -25.82 -31.69
CA ASP A 267 -17.51 -25.96 -30.43
C ASP A 267 -17.02 -25.20 -29.16
N PHE A 268 -15.99 -24.36 -29.24
CA PHE A 268 -15.39 -23.64 -28.11
C PHE A 268 -15.66 -22.13 -28.07
N SER A 269 -16.47 -21.58 -28.98
CA SER A 269 -16.86 -20.16 -28.95
C SER A 269 -18.13 -19.94 -28.11
N ILE A 270 -17.99 -19.26 -26.95
CA ILE A 270 -19.14 -18.80 -26.14
C ILE A 270 -19.82 -17.56 -26.75
N PHE A 271 -19.11 -16.81 -27.60
CA PHE A 271 -19.66 -15.62 -28.25
C PHE A 271 -20.59 -15.95 -29.43
N ASP A 272 -20.64 -17.22 -29.84
CA ASP A 272 -21.52 -17.72 -30.91
C ASP A 272 -22.99 -17.86 -30.46
N SER A 273 -23.28 -17.78 -29.16
CA SER A 273 -24.63 -18.01 -28.61
C SER A 273 -25.60 -16.81 -28.71
N ALA A 274 -25.31 -15.81 -29.54
CA ALA A 274 -26.13 -14.60 -29.65
C ALA A 274 -27.33 -14.79 -30.61
N SER A 275 -28.48 -15.10 -30.01
CA SER A 275 -29.85 -14.90 -30.49
C SER A 275 -30.25 -15.54 -31.83
N PHE A 276 -30.69 -16.80 -31.76
CA PHE A 276 -31.64 -17.32 -32.73
C PHE A 276 -32.96 -16.52 -32.60
N MET A 277 -33.25 -15.64 -33.56
CA MET A 277 -34.62 -15.16 -33.75
C MET A 277 -35.46 -16.36 -34.14
N ALA A 278 -36.44 -16.69 -33.30
CA ALA A 278 -37.30 -17.86 -33.44
C ALA A 278 -37.81 -18.04 -34.87
N SER A 279 -37.27 -19.03 -35.59
CA SER A 279 -38.04 -19.74 -36.60
C SER A 279 -38.72 -20.92 -35.92
N GLU A 280 -40.03 -20.99 -36.02
CA GLU A 280 -40.86 -22.13 -35.64
C GLU A 280 -40.37 -23.38 -36.36
N GLU A 281 -39.51 -24.18 -35.71
CA GLU A 281 -39.45 -25.64 -35.74
C GLU A 281 -38.10 -26.11 -35.14
N ALA A 282 -38.21 -27.02 -34.15
CA ALA A 282 -37.12 -27.73 -33.46
C ALA A 282 -36.24 -26.92 -32.49
N SER A 283 -36.76 -26.72 -31.28
CA SER A 283 -36.00 -26.27 -30.10
C SER A 283 -35.19 -27.43 -29.49
N GLU A 284 -33.96 -27.65 -29.93
CA GLU A 284 -32.99 -28.51 -29.22
C GLU A 284 -32.14 -27.73 -28.20
N ASP A 285 -32.00 -26.41 -28.35
CA ASP A 285 -31.13 -25.59 -27.49
C ASP A 285 -31.80 -24.97 -26.24
N VAL A 286 -33.08 -25.27 -25.99
CA VAL A 286 -33.80 -24.77 -24.79
C VAL A 286 -33.64 -25.73 -23.60
N VAL A 287 -33.00 -26.89 -23.78
CA VAL A 287 -32.86 -27.95 -22.77
C VAL A 287 -31.65 -27.72 -21.85
N TYR A 288 -31.37 -26.48 -21.42
CA TYR A 288 -30.22 -26.24 -20.53
C TYR A 288 -30.59 -26.24 -19.05
N PHE A 289 -31.84 -25.92 -18.70
CA PHE A 289 -32.35 -26.07 -17.34
C PHE A 289 -33.87 -26.28 -17.42
N ASP A 290 -34.32 -27.52 -17.62
CA ASP A 290 -35.65 -27.87 -17.13
C ASP A 290 -35.67 -27.55 -15.63
N GLU A 291 -36.60 -26.69 -15.21
CA GLU A 291 -36.92 -26.54 -13.80
C GLU A 291 -37.17 -27.95 -13.24
N TYR A 292 -36.32 -28.39 -12.31
CA TYR A 292 -36.60 -29.58 -11.51
C TYR A 292 -37.91 -29.33 -10.75
N GLN A 293 -39.04 -29.73 -11.34
CA GLN A 293 -40.31 -29.85 -10.66
C GLN A 293 -40.17 -31.04 -9.69
N LEU A 294 -40.13 -30.72 -8.39
CA LEU A 294 -40.15 -31.67 -7.28
C LEU A 294 -41.43 -32.51 -7.26
#